data_AF-A0A1I1W3C4-F1
#
_entry.id   AF-A0A1I1W3C4-F1
#
_cell.length_a   1.000
_cell.length_b   1.000
_cell.length_c   1.000
_cell.angle_alpha   90.00
_cell.angle_beta   90.00
_cell.angle_gamma   90.00
#
_symmetry.space_group_name_H-M   'P 1'
#
loop_
_entity.id
_entity.type
_entity.pdbx_description
1 polymer ?
#
loop_
_entity_poly.entity_id
_entity_poly.type
_entity_poly.pdbx_seq_one_letter_code
_entity_poly.pdbx_strand_id
1 'polypeptide(L)'
;MASSPDRSSVIGADDDAVRVLSRPPDGTEVGTMPLSTERGSTADSHTPCSERVDENLVNRVRARLVSEGSDLTAHAIAVAVREESGAPLGDGEVLRTIRRLHREFLGAGPLESLLRRSDVTDVLVSGPDEVWVDRGAGLERAGVSFTNEEEVRRLAQRLALAAGRRLDDAQPWVDGWLPESTAGTTVRLHAVLAPVAADGTCVSLRVLRPAVHDLASLWRLSAFDSDTWSLLRSIVAARPAFLVTGSTGSGKTTLLGALLGEVPDTERIVCVEEARELNPVHPHVVRLVARTPNIEGSGQIRMSELVRQALRMRPDRIVVGEARGAEIRELLDCLNTGHEGGAGTVHANSPAEVPARLEALGAHGGMGRRALHSQLAAAIRVVLHMRRTARRGRHLAGVGVLHRAGSEARVRPAWEVESGWGPGRRQLLDMLAAGAERTEC
;
A
#
# COMPACT_ATOMS: atom_id res chain seq x y z
N MET A 1 28.07 -54.21 -36.21
CA MET A 1 28.79 -53.10 -35.55
C MET A 1 29.12 -52.06 -36.61
N ALA A 2 28.62 -50.83 -36.40
CA ALA A 2 28.89 -49.52 -37.04
C ALA A 2 29.58 -49.47 -38.44
N SER A 3 28.97 -48.99 -39.53
CA SER A 3 28.41 -47.66 -39.89
C SER A 3 29.44 -46.60 -40.35
N SER A 4 29.36 -46.27 -41.63
CA SER A 4 29.78 -45.03 -42.31
C SER A 4 29.13 -45.03 -43.72
N PRO A 5 28.99 -43.90 -44.45
CA PRO A 5 29.57 -42.58 -44.24
C PRO A 5 28.62 -41.37 -44.45
N ASP A 6 29.22 -40.22 -44.21
CA ASP A 6 28.91 -38.81 -44.52
C ASP A 6 28.24 -38.46 -45.87
N ARG A 7 27.42 -37.39 -45.88
CA ARG A 7 27.23 -36.44 -47.02
C ARG A 7 26.37 -35.21 -46.65
N SER A 8 27.09 -34.09 -46.64
CA SER A 8 26.77 -32.65 -46.79
C SER A 8 25.51 -32.15 -47.55
N SER A 9 24.91 -31.07 -46.97
CA SER A 9 24.45 -29.78 -47.58
C SER A 9 23.17 -29.77 -48.45
N VAL A 10 22.27 -28.76 -48.54
CA VAL A 10 22.24 -27.28 -48.41
C VAL A 10 20.74 -26.81 -48.26
N ILE A 11 20.51 -25.54 -47.83
CA ILE A 11 19.32 -24.63 -47.99
C ILE A 11 18.19 -24.83 -46.96
N GLY A 12 17.65 -23.84 -46.21
CA GLY A 12 17.70 -22.37 -46.20
C GLY A 12 16.29 -21.83 -45.80
N ALA A 13 16.24 -20.62 -45.23
CA ALA A 13 15.05 -19.84 -44.76
C ALA A 13 14.63 -20.07 -43.29
N ASP A 14 14.30 -19.07 -42.49
CA ASP A 14 14.49 -17.61 -42.54
C ASP A 14 14.28 -17.13 -41.09
N ASP A 15 15.20 -16.32 -40.58
CA ASP A 15 15.26 -15.82 -39.21
C ASP A 15 15.24 -14.29 -39.31
N ASP A 16 14.05 -13.67 -39.36
CA ASP A 16 13.93 -12.21 -39.42
C ASP A 16 12.54 -11.73 -38.96
N ALA A 17 12.38 -11.50 -37.66
CA ALA A 17 11.38 -10.59 -37.11
C ALA A 17 11.77 -10.20 -35.68
N VAL A 18 12.44 -9.06 -35.53
CA VAL A 18 12.33 -8.05 -34.45
C VAL A 18 13.58 -7.17 -34.52
N ARG A 19 13.59 -6.20 -35.43
CA ARG A 19 14.53 -5.06 -35.43
C ARG A 19 13.95 -3.87 -36.20
N VAL A 20 13.05 -3.10 -35.60
CA VAL A 20 12.89 -1.67 -35.94
C VAL A 20 12.33 -0.94 -34.73
N LEU A 21 13.03 0.10 -34.28
CA LEU A 21 12.56 1.37 -33.68
C LEU A 21 13.57 1.88 -32.64
N SER A 22 14.70 2.39 -33.14
CA SER A 22 15.58 3.28 -32.37
C SER A 22 16.32 4.21 -33.34
N ARG A 23 15.90 5.49 -33.38
CA ARG A 23 16.70 6.62 -33.86
C ARG A 23 16.11 7.93 -33.30
N PRO A 24 16.84 8.71 -32.50
CA PRO A 24 16.56 10.13 -32.28
C PRO A 24 17.21 10.98 -33.39
N PRO A 25 16.71 12.18 -33.71
CA PRO A 25 17.40 13.08 -34.62
C PRO A 25 18.42 13.95 -33.87
N ASP A 26 19.61 14.09 -34.45
CA ASP A 26 20.65 15.04 -34.09
C ASP A 26 20.36 16.45 -34.66
N GLY A 27 20.81 17.46 -33.91
CA GLY A 27 21.49 18.63 -34.50
C GLY A 27 20.69 19.93 -34.62
N THR A 28 20.84 20.82 -33.64
CA THR A 28 21.05 22.25 -33.95
C THR A 28 21.95 22.89 -32.88
N GLU A 29 23.22 23.10 -33.23
CA GLU A 29 24.13 23.98 -32.52
C GLU A 29 23.81 25.45 -32.84
N VAL A 30 23.77 26.32 -31.83
CA VAL A 30 24.03 27.76 -32.01
C VAL A 30 24.80 28.31 -30.80
N GLY A 31 26.08 28.59 -31.01
CA GLY A 31 26.73 29.86 -30.66
C GLY A 31 27.08 30.15 -29.19
N THR A 32 28.36 29.97 -28.84
CA THR A 32 29.02 30.61 -27.70
C THR A 32 29.89 31.79 -28.17
N MET A 33 30.03 32.82 -27.31
CA MET A 33 31.13 33.82 -27.13
C MET A 33 30.62 35.29 -27.02
N PRO A 34 31.31 36.24 -26.34
CA PRO A 34 31.41 36.38 -24.87
C PRO A 34 31.29 37.86 -24.35
N LEU A 35 31.46 38.02 -23.02
CA LEU A 35 31.87 39.22 -22.25
C LEU A 35 30.87 40.40 -22.06
N SER A 36 30.55 40.71 -20.80
CA SER A 36 30.84 42.02 -20.15
C SER A 36 30.41 42.02 -18.67
N THR A 37 31.38 42.25 -17.80
CA THR A 37 31.23 42.67 -16.40
C THR A 37 30.58 44.05 -16.28
N GLU A 38 29.61 44.24 -15.39
CA GLU A 38 29.49 45.46 -14.58
C GLU A 38 28.91 45.16 -13.18
N ARG A 39 29.46 45.86 -12.20
CA ARG A 39 29.15 45.80 -10.77
C ARG A 39 27.92 46.65 -10.48
N GLY A 40 27.06 46.21 -9.56
CA GLY A 40 25.98 47.00 -8.99
C GLY A 40 25.51 46.41 -7.67
N SER A 41 26.09 46.92 -6.58
CA SER A 41 25.76 46.59 -5.19
C SER A 41 24.42 47.24 -4.80
N THR A 42 23.48 46.46 -4.28
CA THR A 42 22.61 46.86 -3.17
C THR A 42 22.28 45.62 -2.34
N ALA A 43 22.82 45.61 -1.12
CA ALA A 43 22.53 44.62 -0.10
C ALA A 43 21.11 44.85 0.42
N ASP A 44 20.16 43.99 0.04
CA ASP A 44 18.91 43.82 0.78
C ASP A 44 19.06 42.64 1.73
N SER A 45 19.23 42.97 3.00
CA SER A 45 19.16 42.07 4.13
C SER A 45 17.76 41.44 4.21
N HIS A 46 17.57 40.28 3.57
CA HIS A 46 16.45 39.39 3.88
C HIS A 46 16.73 38.69 5.20
N THR A 47 16.31 39.32 6.29
CA THR A 47 16.10 38.66 7.59
C THR A 47 15.12 37.50 7.40
N PRO A 48 15.40 36.28 7.90
CA PRO A 48 14.38 35.24 7.92
C PRO A 48 13.26 35.69 8.86
N CYS A 49 12.07 35.95 8.32
CA CYS A 49 10.89 36.28 9.10
C CYS A 49 10.64 35.17 10.12
N SER A 50 10.89 35.45 11.39
CA SER A 50 10.85 34.49 12.49
C SER A 50 9.50 33.79 12.59
N GLU A 51 9.54 32.46 12.52
CA GLU A 51 8.43 31.50 12.61
C GLU A 51 7.83 31.39 14.02
N ARG A 52 7.06 32.37 14.51
CA ARG A 52 6.41 32.25 15.82
C ARG A 52 4.91 32.56 15.73
N VAL A 53 4.09 31.51 15.92
CA VAL A 53 2.66 31.63 16.21
C VAL A 53 2.50 31.97 17.69
N ASP A 54 1.65 32.94 18.03
CA ASP A 54 1.40 33.37 19.42
C ASP A 54 0.87 32.21 20.28
N GLU A 55 1.68 31.76 21.25
CA GLU A 55 1.30 30.67 22.17
C GLU A 55 0.14 31.07 23.09
N ASN A 56 0.01 32.35 23.42
CA ASN A 56 -1.07 32.82 24.27
C ASN A 56 -2.42 32.69 23.56
N LEU A 57 -2.46 32.98 22.26
CA LEU A 57 -3.65 32.78 21.43
C LEU A 57 -4.05 31.30 21.38
N VAL A 58 -3.08 30.41 21.17
CA VAL A 58 -3.31 28.95 21.14
C VAL A 58 -3.89 28.47 22.48
N ASN A 59 -3.35 28.93 23.61
CA ASN A 59 -3.83 28.57 24.94
C ASN A 59 -5.24 29.11 25.24
N ARG A 60 -5.61 30.31 24.77
CA ARG A 60 -6.97 30.85 24.92
C ARG A 60 -7.99 30.11 24.09
N VAL A 61 -7.69 29.87 22.81
CA VAL A 61 -8.54 29.05 21.93
C VAL A 61 -8.72 27.65 22.52
N ARG A 62 -7.68 27.10 23.14
CA ARG A 62 -7.74 25.83 23.85
C ARG A 62 -8.70 25.83 25.02
N ALA A 63 -8.58 26.81 25.92
CA ALA A 63 -9.44 26.89 27.09
C ALA A 63 -10.92 26.98 26.69
N ARG A 64 -11.19 27.70 25.61
CA ARG A 64 -12.54 27.89 25.08
C ARG A 64 -13.15 26.64 24.46
N LEU A 65 -12.45 25.98 23.54
CA LEU A 65 -12.94 24.75 22.90
C LEU A 65 -13.23 23.66 23.93
N VAL A 66 -12.43 23.60 25.01
CA VAL A 66 -12.66 22.68 26.13
C VAL A 66 -13.86 23.09 26.97
N SER A 67 -14.07 24.39 27.23
CA SER A 67 -15.21 24.85 28.06
C SER A 67 -16.55 24.79 27.33
N GLU A 68 -16.55 25.02 26.02
CA GLU A 68 -17.78 25.05 25.19
C GLU A 68 -18.24 23.66 24.75
N GLY A 69 -17.42 22.63 24.95
CA GLY A 69 -17.74 21.25 24.53
C GLY A 69 -18.00 21.13 23.02
N SER A 70 -17.47 22.05 22.23
CA SER A 70 -17.75 22.14 20.80
C SER A 70 -17.09 21.00 20.03
N ASP A 71 -17.75 20.53 18.97
CA ASP A 71 -17.12 19.60 18.03
C ASP A 71 -15.85 20.25 17.47
N LEU A 72 -14.72 19.52 17.55
CA LEU A 72 -13.38 19.96 17.10
C LEU A 72 -13.26 20.01 15.56
N THR A 73 -14.26 20.56 14.87
CA THR A 73 -14.24 20.72 13.42
C THR A 73 -13.29 21.85 13.03
N ALA A 74 -12.73 21.78 11.82
CA ALA A 74 -11.91 22.86 11.26
C ALA A 74 -12.64 24.22 11.25
N HIS A 75 -13.98 24.20 11.12
CA HIS A 75 -14.81 25.39 11.19
C HIS A 75 -14.89 25.96 12.60
N ALA A 76 -15.19 25.14 13.61
CA ALA A 76 -15.25 25.56 15.01
C ALA A 76 -13.90 26.12 15.50
N ILE A 77 -12.80 25.47 15.12
CA ILE A 77 -11.44 25.94 15.42
C ILE A 77 -11.18 27.29 14.72
N ALA A 78 -11.59 27.46 13.46
CA ALA A 78 -11.40 28.70 12.72
C ALA A 78 -12.21 29.88 13.31
N VAL A 79 -13.41 29.61 13.80
CA VAL A 79 -14.24 30.60 14.52
C VAL A 79 -13.56 30.99 15.82
N ALA A 80 -13.18 30.01 16.65
CA ALA A 80 -12.51 30.28 17.92
C ALA A 80 -11.18 31.04 17.74
N VAL A 81 -10.38 30.72 16.72
CA VAL A 81 -9.15 31.46 16.40
C VAL A 81 -9.43 32.92 16.06
N ARG A 82 -10.46 33.19 15.24
CA ARG A 82 -10.80 34.57 14.84
C ARG A 82 -11.35 35.41 15.98
N GLU A 83 -12.07 34.79 16.91
CA GLU A 83 -12.63 35.49 18.06
C GLU A 83 -11.58 35.77 19.14
N GLU A 84 -10.67 34.84 19.40
CA GLU A 84 -9.64 34.97 20.45
C GLU A 84 -8.40 35.79 20.05
N SER A 85 -8.25 36.08 18.76
CA SER A 85 -7.10 36.83 18.22
C SER A 85 -7.21 38.33 18.39
N GLY A 86 -8.43 38.87 18.57
CA GLY A 86 -8.67 40.29 18.90
C GLY A 86 -8.21 41.31 17.84
N ALA A 87 -7.59 40.85 16.75
CA ALA A 87 -7.07 41.64 15.64
C ALA A 87 -7.27 40.87 14.32
N PRO A 88 -7.39 41.56 13.17
CA PRO A 88 -7.50 40.89 11.88
C PRO A 88 -6.21 40.15 11.55
N LEU A 89 -6.21 38.83 11.77
CA LEU A 89 -5.17 37.93 11.30
C LEU A 89 -5.25 37.79 9.77
N GLY A 90 -4.12 37.81 9.08
CA GLY A 90 -4.09 37.46 7.65
C GLY A 90 -4.46 35.98 7.44
N ASP A 91 -5.06 35.64 6.30
CA ASP A 91 -5.51 34.28 6.01
C ASP A 91 -4.42 33.21 6.19
N GLY A 92 -3.16 33.55 5.87
CA GLY A 92 -2.02 32.67 6.08
C GLY A 92 -1.66 32.44 7.56
N GLU A 93 -1.97 33.38 8.45
CA GLU A 93 -1.74 33.27 9.90
C GLU A 93 -2.88 32.52 10.60
N VAL A 94 -4.12 32.74 10.15
CA VAL A 94 -5.29 31.94 10.54
C VAL A 94 -5.08 30.48 10.15
N LEU A 95 -4.69 30.20 8.90
CA LEU A 95 -4.41 28.83 8.45
C LEU A 95 -3.24 28.17 9.19
N ARG A 96 -2.23 28.93 9.63
CA ARG A 96 -1.12 28.42 10.46
C ARG A 96 -1.59 28.09 11.87
N THR A 97 -2.40 28.95 12.48
CA THR A 97 -2.96 28.76 13.82
C THR A 97 -3.95 27.60 13.85
N ILE A 98 -4.84 27.49 12.85
CA ILE A 98 -5.72 26.33 12.67
C ILE A 98 -4.89 25.06 12.49
N ARG A 99 -3.84 25.05 11.66
CA ARG A 99 -2.97 23.87 11.51
C ARG A 99 -2.22 23.51 12.79
N ARG A 100 -1.86 24.48 13.64
CA ARG A 100 -1.24 24.23 14.94
C ARG A 100 -2.25 23.67 15.94
N LEU A 101 -3.43 24.27 16.05
CA LEU A 101 -4.51 23.79 16.90
C LEU A 101 -5.00 22.43 16.46
N HIS A 102 -5.19 22.18 15.16
CA HIS A 102 -5.54 20.86 14.66
C HIS A 102 -4.44 19.82 14.98
N ARG A 103 -3.15 20.21 15.00
CA ARG A 103 -2.06 19.32 15.44
C ARG A 103 -2.09 19.03 16.94
N GLU A 104 -2.44 20.01 17.76
CA GLU A 104 -2.52 19.88 19.22
C GLU A 104 -3.80 19.17 19.71
N PHE A 105 -4.92 19.42 19.03
CA PHE A 105 -6.26 18.90 19.40
C PHE A 105 -6.61 17.58 18.73
N LEU A 106 -6.15 17.34 17.49
CA LEU A 106 -6.51 16.17 16.69
C LEU A 106 -5.30 15.42 16.12
N GLY A 107 -4.09 15.98 16.23
CA GLY A 107 -2.87 15.42 15.69
C GLY A 107 -2.09 14.56 16.68
N ALA A 108 -0.99 13.98 16.23
CA ALA A 108 -0.17 13.09 17.04
C ALA A 108 0.79 13.82 18.01
N GLY A 109 0.54 15.11 18.27
CA GLY A 109 1.36 15.92 19.18
C GLY A 109 2.84 15.89 18.80
N PRO A 110 3.76 15.59 19.75
CA PRO A 110 5.20 15.49 19.48
C PRO A 110 5.58 14.48 18.39
N LEU A 111 4.75 13.46 18.15
CA LEU A 111 5.02 12.42 17.14
C LEU A 111 4.76 12.89 15.71
N GLU A 112 4.06 14.02 15.52
CA GLU A 112 3.67 14.53 14.20
C GLU A 112 4.89 14.79 13.30
N SER A 113 6.01 15.26 13.86
CA SER A 113 7.24 15.48 13.10
C SER A 113 7.82 14.16 12.58
N LEU A 114 7.74 13.08 13.36
CA LEU A 114 8.19 11.74 12.98
C LEU A 114 7.29 11.16 11.88
N LEU A 115 5.97 11.23 12.04
CA LEU A 115 5.01 10.69 11.08
C LEU A 115 5.11 11.32 9.68
N ARG A 116 5.50 12.61 9.61
CA ARG A 116 5.66 13.34 8.35
C ARG A 116 6.93 12.98 7.59
N ARG A 117 7.95 12.41 8.24
CA ARG A 117 9.20 12.09 7.57
C ARG A 117 9.04 10.91 6.62
N SER A 118 9.37 11.09 5.35
CA SER A 118 9.20 10.09 4.28
C SER A 118 9.97 8.77 4.47
N ASP A 119 10.94 8.75 5.39
CA ASP A 119 11.75 7.57 5.73
C ASP A 119 11.16 6.74 6.89
N VAL A 120 10.26 7.30 7.72
CA VAL A 120 9.67 6.60 8.88
C VAL A 120 8.53 5.68 8.45
N THR A 121 8.56 4.41 8.85
CA THR A 121 7.49 3.44 8.61
C THR A 121 6.65 3.17 9.86
N ASP A 122 7.28 3.20 11.03
CA ASP A 122 6.65 2.87 12.30
C ASP A 122 7.14 3.84 13.40
N VAL A 123 6.23 4.24 14.29
CA VAL A 123 6.52 5.02 15.51
C VAL A 123 5.90 4.29 16.67
N LEU A 124 6.70 3.87 17.64
CA LEU A 124 6.27 3.10 18.80
C LEU A 124 6.57 3.89 20.08
N VAL A 125 5.61 3.96 20.98
CA VAL A 125 5.76 4.54 22.32
C VAL A 125 5.49 3.41 23.31
N SER A 126 6.49 3.03 24.08
CA SER A 126 6.38 2.02 25.14
C SER A 126 6.37 2.62 26.55
N GLY A 127 6.54 3.94 26.65
CA GLY A 127 6.62 4.68 27.89
C GLY A 127 7.03 6.13 27.63
N PRO A 128 7.09 6.99 28.66
CA PRO A 128 7.34 8.42 28.49
C PRO A 128 8.69 8.73 27.84
N ASP A 129 9.74 8.00 28.22
CA ASP A 129 11.10 8.15 27.69
C ASP A 129 11.47 7.08 26.65
N GLU A 130 10.48 6.31 26.17
CA GLU A 130 10.68 5.14 25.32
C GLU A 130 9.92 5.27 24.00
N VAL A 131 10.36 6.23 23.19
CA VAL A 131 9.88 6.41 21.82
C VAL A 131 10.88 5.80 20.84
N TRP A 132 10.38 4.95 19.95
CA TRP A 132 11.14 4.26 18.92
C TRP A 132 10.58 4.57 17.54
N VAL A 133 11.44 4.55 16.53
CA VAL A 133 11.04 4.64 15.12
C VAL A 133 11.69 3.54 14.30
N ASP A 134 11.01 3.05 13.27
CA ASP A 134 11.62 2.22 12.23
C ASP A 134 11.67 3.02 10.92
N ARG A 135 12.82 2.96 10.24
CA ARG A 135 13.05 3.55 8.90
C ARG A 135 13.22 2.50 7.80
N GLY A 136 12.84 1.27 8.09
CA GLY A 136 13.06 0.09 7.26
C GLY A 136 14.34 -0.69 7.58
N ALA A 137 15.16 -0.25 8.54
CA ALA A 137 16.38 -0.93 8.98
C ALA A 137 16.28 -1.56 10.38
N GLY A 138 15.13 -1.44 11.05
CA GLY A 138 14.91 -1.84 12.42
C GLY A 138 14.65 -0.64 13.34
N LEU A 139 14.34 -0.93 14.60
CA LEU A 139 13.97 0.06 15.60
C LEU A 139 15.17 0.85 16.13
N GLU A 140 15.05 2.18 16.13
CA GLU A 140 15.99 3.11 16.74
C GLU A 140 15.27 4.02 17.75
N ARG A 141 15.95 4.42 18.83
CA ARG A 141 15.39 5.40 19.79
C ARG A 141 15.23 6.76 19.10
N ALA A 142 14.07 7.37 19.28
CA ALA A 142 13.80 8.73 18.84
C ALA A 142 14.17 9.74 19.94
N GLY A 143 14.54 10.96 19.55
CA GLY A 143 14.79 12.07 20.49
C GLY A 143 13.53 12.75 21.02
N VAL A 144 12.39 12.06 21.00
CA VAL A 144 11.10 12.59 21.49
C VAL A 144 10.79 11.87 22.80
N SER A 145 10.36 12.62 23.80
CA SER A 145 9.90 12.09 25.08
C SER A 145 8.62 12.80 25.53
N PHE A 146 7.96 12.18 26.51
CA PHE A 146 6.79 12.70 27.19
C PHE A 146 7.13 12.94 28.66
N THR A 147 6.39 13.82 29.32
CA THR A 147 6.62 14.22 30.70
C THR A 147 6.35 13.09 31.68
N ASN A 148 5.31 12.28 31.42
CA ASN A 148 4.88 11.18 32.27
C ASN A 148 3.91 10.23 31.53
N GLU A 149 3.52 9.14 32.20
CA GLU A 149 2.58 8.14 31.67
C GLU A 149 1.22 8.76 31.33
N GLU A 150 0.72 9.69 32.16
CA GLU A 150 -0.56 10.36 31.90
C GLU A 150 -0.56 11.13 30.57
N GLU A 151 0.57 11.71 30.17
CA GLU A 151 0.68 12.39 28.90
C GLU A 151 0.57 11.41 27.72
N VAL A 152 1.21 10.24 27.83
CA VAL A 152 1.10 9.15 26.85
C VAL A 152 -0.34 8.63 26.78
N ARG A 153 -0.98 8.43 27.94
CA ARG A 153 -2.39 8.04 28.04
C ARG A 153 -3.31 9.04 27.36
N ARG A 154 -3.15 10.34 27.64
CA ARG A 154 -3.94 11.40 27.00
C ARG A 154 -3.69 11.45 25.49
N LEU A 155 -2.45 11.22 25.03
CA LEU A 155 -2.16 11.11 23.60
C LEU A 155 -2.89 9.94 22.96
N ALA A 156 -2.80 8.74 23.55
CA ALA A 156 -3.47 7.55 23.06
C ALA A 156 -5.00 7.76 22.94
N GLN A 157 -5.62 8.39 23.96
CA GLN A 157 -7.05 8.70 23.96
C GLN A 157 -7.43 9.70 22.87
N ARG A 158 -6.64 10.77 22.67
CA ARG A 158 -6.86 11.73 21.57
C ARG A 158 -6.76 11.05 20.21
N LEU A 159 -5.74 10.21 20.00
CA LEU A 159 -5.57 9.46 18.75
C LEU A 159 -6.72 8.48 18.51
N ALA A 160 -7.20 7.82 19.57
CA ALA A 160 -8.37 6.94 19.50
C ALA A 160 -9.62 7.71 19.05
N LEU A 161 -9.87 8.88 19.65
CA LEU A 161 -10.98 9.75 19.29
C LEU A 161 -10.87 10.24 17.83
N ALA A 162 -9.67 10.63 17.39
CA ALA A 162 -9.42 11.00 15.99
C ALA A 162 -9.69 9.83 15.03
N ALA A 163 -9.44 8.59 15.45
CA ALA A 163 -9.80 7.38 14.71
C ALA A 163 -11.30 6.99 14.84
N GLY A 164 -12.12 7.79 15.52
CA GLY A 164 -13.54 7.53 15.75
C GLY A 164 -13.79 6.37 16.72
N ARG A 165 -12.85 6.12 17.65
CA ARG A 165 -12.85 5.00 18.58
C ARG A 165 -12.80 5.46 20.04
N ARG A 166 -13.20 4.55 20.93
CA ARG A 166 -13.16 4.72 22.38
C ARG A 166 -11.93 4.01 22.95
N LEU A 167 -11.26 4.66 23.91
CA LEU A 167 -10.13 4.14 24.66
C LEU A 167 -10.20 4.67 26.10
N ASP A 168 -10.51 3.80 27.06
CA ASP A 168 -10.62 4.12 28.48
C ASP A 168 -10.45 2.85 29.33
N ASP A 169 -10.68 2.93 30.64
CA ASP A 169 -10.46 1.79 31.54
C ASP A 169 -11.43 0.62 31.31
N ALA A 170 -12.59 0.88 30.69
CA ALA A 170 -13.54 -0.17 30.31
C ALA A 170 -13.19 -0.81 28.96
N GLN A 171 -12.57 -0.04 28.05
CA GLN A 171 -12.03 -0.51 26.78
C GLN A 171 -10.54 -0.14 26.68
N PRO A 172 -9.63 -0.90 27.34
CA PRO A 172 -8.24 -0.50 27.54
C PRO A 172 -7.34 -0.77 26.32
N TRP A 173 -7.91 -1.08 25.15
CA TRP A 173 -7.18 -1.12 23.89
C TRP A 173 -8.03 -0.63 22.71
N VAL A 174 -7.35 -0.24 21.65
CA VAL A 174 -7.97 0.24 20.42
C VAL A 174 -7.12 -0.08 19.21
N ASP A 175 -7.81 -0.42 18.11
CA ASP A 175 -7.26 -0.41 16.76
C ASP A 175 -8.03 0.61 15.92
N GLY A 176 -7.35 1.35 15.06
CA GLY A 176 -8.02 2.34 14.22
C GLY A 176 -7.13 2.88 13.12
N TRP A 177 -7.72 3.76 12.33
CA TRP A 177 -7.06 4.49 11.27
C TRP A 177 -7.18 5.96 11.59
N LEU A 178 -6.06 6.65 11.72
CA LEU A 178 -6.08 8.10 11.84
C LEU A 178 -6.56 8.68 10.50
N PRO A 179 -7.34 9.77 10.53
CA PRO A 179 -7.71 10.50 9.32
C PRO A 179 -6.46 10.84 8.51
N GLU A 180 -6.58 10.84 7.19
CA GLU A 180 -5.48 11.11 6.27
C GLU A 180 -4.78 12.43 6.66
N SER A 181 -3.58 12.32 7.22
CA SER A 181 -2.77 13.49 7.55
C SER A 181 -1.96 13.86 6.31
N THR A 182 -1.93 15.16 6.01
CA THR A 182 -1.22 15.82 4.89
C THR A 182 -0.33 14.90 4.03
N ALA A 183 -0.65 14.80 2.73
CA ALA A 183 0.05 14.02 1.70
C ALA A 183 -0.27 12.51 1.63
N GLY A 184 -1.54 12.13 1.48
CA GLY A 184 -1.88 10.78 0.98
C GLY A 184 -1.66 9.64 1.98
N THR A 185 -1.29 9.96 3.22
CA THR A 185 -0.72 8.99 4.16
C THR A 185 -1.77 8.50 5.13
N THR A 186 -1.92 7.18 5.22
CA THR A 186 -2.84 6.53 6.15
C THR A 186 -2.03 6.02 7.34
N VAL A 187 -2.39 6.40 8.58
CA VAL A 187 -1.69 5.93 9.78
C VAL A 187 -2.57 4.94 10.53
N ARG A 188 -2.09 3.71 10.68
CA ARG A 188 -2.72 2.72 11.56
C ARG A 188 -2.36 3.06 13.00
N LEU A 189 -3.35 3.10 13.86
CA LEU A 189 -3.21 3.22 15.31
C LEU A 189 -3.49 1.87 15.95
N HIS A 190 -2.62 1.47 16.87
CA HIS A 190 -2.94 0.54 17.94
C HIS A 190 -2.50 1.16 19.26
N ALA A 191 -3.31 1.08 20.31
CA ALA A 191 -2.91 1.53 21.64
C ALA A 191 -3.49 0.65 22.74
N VAL A 192 -2.76 0.53 23.85
CA VAL A 192 -3.13 -0.28 25.02
C VAL A 192 -2.82 0.53 26.28
N LEU A 193 -3.80 0.69 27.18
CA LEU A 193 -3.64 1.43 28.43
C LEU A 193 -3.07 0.55 29.54
N ALA A 194 -2.42 1.18 30.52
CA ALA A 194 -2.19 0.57 31.82
C ALA A 194 -3.54 0.30 32.54
N PRO A 195 -3.66 -0.78 33.33
CA PRO A 195 -2.64 -1.75 33.71
C PRO A 195 -2.53 -2.96 32.75
N VAL A 196 -3.26 -3.00 31.63
CA VAL A 196 -3.16 -4.12 30.66
C VAL A 196 -1.75 -4.16 30.06
N ALA A 197 -1.20 -2.99 29.74
CA ALA A 197 0.22 -2.81 29.55
C ALA A 197 0.88 -2.48 30.91
N ALA A 198 1.53 -3.48 31.50
CA ALA A 198 2.03 -3.41 32.88
C ALA A 198 3.06 -2.29 33.10
N ASP A 199 3.84 -1.97 32.08
CA ASP A 199 4.91 -0.97 32.13
C ASP A 199 4.43 0.45 31.76
N GLY A 200 3.13 0.63 31.47
CA GLY A 200 2.54 1.92 31.09
C GLY A 200 1.78 1.88 29.76
N THR A 201 1.08 2.95 29.41
CA THR A 201 0.35 3.03 28.14
C THR A 201 1.29 2.88 26.93
N CYS A 202 0.94 1.98 26.00
CA CYS A 202 1.66 1.74 24.76
C CYS A 202 0.89 2.28 23.54
N VAL A 203 1.60 2.87 22.58
CA VAL A 203 1.04 3.35 21.30
C VAL A 203 1.91 2.88 20.14
N SER A 204 1.29 2.24 19.15
CA SER A 204 1.95 1.79 17.92
C SER A 204 1.29 2.48 16.73
N LEU A 205 2.06 3.29 16.00
CA LEU A 205 1.64 3.97 14.80
C LEU A 205 2.38 3.42 13.60
N ARG A 206 1.64 2.90 12.61
CA ARG A 206 2.24 2.44 11.35
C ARG A 206 1.81 3.35 10.21
N VAL A 207 2.81 3.93 9.56
CA VAL A 207 2.62 4.89 8.48
C VAL A 207 2.56 4.13 7.15
N LEU A 208 1.35 4.06 6.57
CA LEU A 208 1.12 3.49 5.26
C LEU A 208 1.17 4.60 4.23
N ARG A 209 2.24 4.60 3.45
CA ARG A 209 2.38 5.46 2.28
C ARG A 209 2.01 4.65 1.05
N PRO A 210 1.00 5.08 0.27
CA PRO A 210 0.69 4.42 -0.98
C PRO A 210 1.90 4.56 -1.91
N ALA A 211 2.51 3.43 -2.27
CA ALA A 211 3.64 3.41 -3.18
C ALA A 211 3.14 3.72 -4.60
N VAL A 212 3.65 4.79 -5.21
CA VAL A 212 3.31 5.19 -6.60
C VAL A 212 4.30 4.58 -7.61
N HIS A 213 4.82 3.38 -7.31
CA HIS A 213 5.74 2.72 -8.23
C HIS A 213 4.94 2.09 -9.37
N ASP A 214 5.18 2.57 -10.59
CA ASP A 214 4.82 1.85 -11.80
C ASP A 214 5.75 0.63 -12.02
N LEU A 215 5.39 -0.24 -12.96
CA LEU A 215 6.13 -1.47 -13.21
C LEU A 215 7.56 -1.18 -13.70
N ALA A 216 7.72 -0.14 -14.52
CA ALA A 216 9.03 0.33 -15.00
C ALA A 216 9.95 0.81 -13.88
N SER A 217 9.42 1.45 -12.83
CA SER A 217 10.17 1.86 -11.66
C SER A 217 10.63 0.66 -10.84
N LEU A 218 9.79 -0.37 -10.69
CA LEU A 218 10.19 -1.62 -10.01
C LEU A 218 11.29 -2.36 -10.77
N TRP A 219 11.23 -2.37 -12.10
CA TRP A 219 12.31 -2.90 -12.93
C TRP A 219 13.62 -2.12 -12.73
N ARG A 220 13.59 -0.78 -12.73
CA ARG A 220 14.76 0.06 -12.44
C ARG A 220 15.34 -0.17 -11.05
N LEU A 221 14.50 -0.51 -10.07
CA LEU A 221 14.91 -0.91 -8.72
C LEU A 221 15.40 -2.35 -8.63
N SER A 222 15.56 -3.04 -9.77
CA SER A 222 16.01 -4.44 -9.86
C SER A 222 15.11 -5.41 -9.08
N ALA A 223 13.81 -5.12 -8.96
CA ALA A 223 12.85 -6.05 -8.36
C ALA A 223 12.67 -7.32 -9.20
N PHE A 224 12.96 -7.24 -10.50
CA PHE A 224 12.96 -8.33 -11.47
C PHE A 224 13.74 -7.90 -12.73
N ASP A 225 14.10 -8.84 -13.60
CA ASP A 225 14.82 -8.59 -14.86
C ASP A 225 13.89 -8.26 -16.04
N SER A 226 14.44 -8.03 -17.23
CA SER A 226 13.69 -7.66 -18.44
C SER A 226 12.73 -8.75 -18.92
N ASP A 227 13.14 -10.01 -18.79
CA ASP A 227 12.35 -11.16 -19.24
C ASP A 227 11.13 -11.33 -18.32
N THR A 228 11.36 -11.19 -17.02
CA THR A 228 10.31 -11.20 -16.01
C THR A 228 9.41 -9.98 -16.13
N TRP A 229 9.94 -8.80 -16.48
CA TRP A 229 9.11 -7.63 -16.78
C TRP A 229 8.13 -7.94 -17.91
N SER A 230 8.62 -8.48 -19.03
CA SER A 230 7.77 -8.86 -20.16
C SER A 230 6.73 -9.91 -19.76
N LEU A 231 7.14 -10.92 -18.99
CA LEU A 231 6.24 -11.94 -18.45
C LEU A 231 5.13 -11.34 -17.58
N LEU A 232 5.44 -10.41 -16.68
CA LEU A 232 4.47 -9.75 -15.81
C LEU A 232 3.43 -8.96 -16.62
N ARG A 233 3.85 -8.27 -17.68
CA ARG A 233 2.94 -7.57 -18.61
C ARG A 233 2.03 -8.56 -19.35
N SER A 234 2.59 -9.67 -19.83
CA SER A 234 1.80 -10.73 -20.46
C SER A 234 0.78 -11.34 -19.49
N ILE A 235 1.12 -11.51 -18.21
CA ILE A 235 0.18 -11.94 -17.18
C ILE A 235 -0.97 -10.93 -17.05
N VAL A 236 -0.71 -9.62 -16.97
CA VAL A 236 -1.78 -8.62 -16.87
C VAL A 236 -2.70 -8.63 -18.10
N ALA A 237 -2.10 -8.72 -19.30
CA ALA A 237 -2.79 -8.71 -20.59
C ALA A 237 -3.64 -9.96 -20.84
N ALA A 238 -3.17 -11.15 -20.42
CA ALA A 238 -3.89 -12.41 -20.59
C ALA A 238 -5.06 -12.62 -19.61
N ARG A 239 -5.22 -11.70 -18.64
CA ARG A 239 -6.29 -11.68 -17.63
C ARG A 239 -6.48 -12.99 -16.81
N PRO A 240 -5.44 -13.79 -16.48
CA PRO A 240 -5.61 -14.83 -15.47
C PRO A 240 -5.83 -14.17 -14.10
N ALA A 241 -6.69 -14.75 -13.27
CA ALA A 241 -6.74 -14.32 -11.88
C ALA A 241 -5.45 -14.70 -11.15
N PHE A 242 -4.88 -13.76 -10.39
CA PHE A 242 -3.56 -13.96 -9.76
C PHE A 242 -3.49 -13.48 -8.31
N LEU A 243 -2.63 -14.13 -7.52
CA LEU A 243 -2.30 -13.70 -6.16
C LEU A 243 -0.86 -13.22 -6.09
N VAL A 244 -0.63 -12.10 -5.39
CA VAL A 244 0.70 -11.69 -4.98
C VAL A 244 0.94 -12.10 -3.53
N THR A 245 2.00 -12.86 -3.28
CA THR A 245 2.28 -13.51 -2.00
C THR A 245 3.65 -13.16 -1.46
N GLY A 246 3.89 -13.44 -0.19
CA GLY A 246 5.14 -13.08 0.49
C GLY A 246 4.93 -12.58 1.92
N SER A 247 6.04 -12.39 2.63
CA SER A 247 6.04 -11.92 4.01
C SER A 247 5.61 -10.44 4.16
N THR A 248 5.48 -9.96 5.40
CA THR A 248 5.21 -8.55 5.69
C THR A 248 6.39 -7.70 5.21
N GLY A 249 6.11 -6.61 4.51
CA GLY A 249 7.16 -5.70 3.99
C GLY A 249 7.95 -6.24 2.79
N SER A 250 7.56 -7.36 2.18
CA SER A 250 8.20 -7.89 0.97
C SER A 250 7.87 -7.10 -0.31
N GLY A 251 6.85 -6.24 -0.27
CA GLY A 251 6.43 -5.42 -1.41
C GLY A 251 5.22 -5.95 -2.20
N LYS A 252 4.42 -6.86 -1.62
CA LYS A 252 3.21 -7.42 -2.27
C LYS A 252 2.27 -6.36 -2.84
N THR A 253 1.82 -5.44 -1.98
CA THR A 253 0.87 -4.37 -2.35
C THR A 253 1.48 -3.43 -3.39
N THR A 254 2.80 -3.19 -3.31
CA THR A 254 3.53 -2.39 -4.30
C THR A 254 3.57 -3.05 -5.67
N LEU A 255 3.92 -4.34 -5.75
CA LEU A 255 3.90 -5.07 -7.02
C LEU A 255 2.48 -5.14 -7.58
N LEU A 256 1.48 -5.45 -6.74
CA LEU A 256 0.08 -5.48 -7.16
C LEU A 256 -0.37 -4.13 -7.72
N GLY A 257 -0.07 -3.02 -7.04
CA GLY A 257 -0.38 -1.66 -7.53
C GLY A 257 0.29 -1.35 -8.87
N ALA A 258 1.56 -1.74 -9.04
CA ALA A 258 2.28 -1.57 -10.30
C ALA A 258 1.66 -2.37 -11.46
N LEU A 259 1.29 -3.63 -11.21
CA LEU A 259 0.64 -4.48 -12.21
C LEU A 259 -0.75 -3.97 -12.60
N LEU A 260 -1.48 -3.41 -11.64
CA LEU A 260 -2.78 -2.78 -11.90
C LEU A 260 -2.67 -1.48 -12.71
N GLY A 261 -1.49 -0.84 -12.73
CA GLY A 261 -1.20 0.29 -13.63
C GLY A 261 -0.95 -0.13 -15.08
N GLU A 262 -0.67 -1.41 -15.35
CA GLU A 262 -0.53 -1.95 -16.72
C GLU A 262 -1.85 -2.45 -17.31
N VAL A 263 -2.95 -2.33 -16.56
CA VAL A 263 -4.29 -2.67 -17.02
C VAL A 263 -4.71 -1.64 -18.09
N PRO A 264 -5.38 -2.05 -19.18
CA PRO A 264 -5.87 -1.11 -20.18
C PRO A 264 -6.80 -0.05 -19.59
N ASP A 265 -6.59 1.22 -19.96
CA ASP A 265 -7.36 2.38 -19.48
C ASP A 265 -8.89 2.28 -19.69
N THR A 266 -9.33 1.39 -20.59
CA THR A 266 -10.74 1.07 -20.85
C THR A 266 -11.39 0.19 -19.79
N GLU A 267 -10.60 -0.45 -18.93
CA GLU A 267 -11.10 -1.36 -17.89
C GLU A 267 -11.30 -0.63 -16.56
N ARG A 268 -12.37 -0.98 -15.83
CA ARG A 268 -12.66 -0.46 -14.50
C ARG A 268 -12.12 -1.39 -13.41
N ILE A 269 -11.26 -0.84 -12.55
CA ILE A 269 -10.67 -1.56 -11.40
C ILE A 269 -11.40 -1.17 -10.11
N VAL A 270 -11.91 -2.16 -9.37
CA VAL A 270 -12.48 -1.95 -8.02
C VAL A 270 -11.60 -2.63 -6.99
N CYS A 271 -10.91 -1.81 -6.19
CA CYS A 271 -10.07 -2.25 -5.07
C CYS A 271 -10.87 -2.28 -3.78
N VAL A 272 -10.80 -3.40 -3.05
CA VAL A 272 -11.38 -3.60 -1.73
C VAL A 272 -10.23 -3.77 -0.74
N GLU A 273 -10.14 -2.91 0.28
CA GLU A 273 -8.99 -2.86 1.19
C GLU A 273 -9.42 -2.61 2.66
N GLU A 274 -8.64 -3.08 3.63
CA GLU A 274 -8.87 -2.73 5.04
C GLU A 274 -8.50 -1.26 5.32
N ALA A 275 -7.50 -0.76 4.60
CA ALA A 275 -7.08 0.63 4.52
C ALA A 275 -6.55 0.94 3.13
N ARG A 276 -6.53 2.22 2.79
CA ARG A 276 -6.05 2.69 1.49
C ARG A 276 -4.53 2.50 1.38
N GLU A 277 -4.09 1.38 0.81
CA GLU A 277 -2.67 1.08 0.56
C GLU A 277 -2.34 1.03 -0.93
N LEU A 278 -3.18 0.40 -1.74
CA LEU A 278 -3.00 0.31 -3.18
C LEU A 278 -3.05 1.73 -3.77
N ASN A 279 -2.18 2.04 -4.73
CA ASN A 279 -2.29 3.27 -5.51
C ASN A 279 -1.86 3.10 -6.97
N PRO A 280 -2.54 2.22 -7.73
CA PRO A 280 -2.26 2.08 -9.16
C PRO A 280 -2.40 3.41 -9.90
N VAL A 281 -1.46 3.65 -10.81
CA VAL A 281 -1.52 4.75 -11.78
C VAL A 281 -2.42 4.29 -12.93
N HIS A 282 -3.73 4.49 -12.78
CA HIS A 282 -4.73 4.05 -13.75
C HIS A 282 -5.95 5.01 -13.70
N PRO A 283 -6.52 5.43 -14.84
CA PRO A 283 -7.56 6.46 -14.89
C PRO A 283 -8.88 6.02 -14.24
N HIS A 284 -9.22 4.73 -14.30
CA HIS A 284 -10.49 4.21 -13.80
C HIS A 284 -10.38 3.28 -12.58
N VAL A 285 -9.99 3.82 -11.41
CA VAL A 285 -9.87 3.06 -10.15
C VAL A 285 -10.91 3.51 -9.13
N VAL A 286 -11.64 2.56 -8.55
CA VAL A 286 -12.56 2.79 -7.44
C VAL A 286 -12.08 2.04 -6.20
N ARG A 287 -12.17 2.69 -5.03
CA ARG A 287 -11.66 2.16 -3.76
C ARG A 287 -12.78 2.00 -2.76
N LEU A 288 -12.90 0.80 -2.21
CA LEU A 288 -13.79 0.47 -1.12
C LEU A 288 -12.94 0.11 0.09
N VAL A 289 -13.14 0.82 1.20
CA VAL A 289 -12.37 0.62 2.43
C VAL A 289 -13.28 0.09 3.53
N ALA A 290 -12.86 -1.00 4.17
CA ALA A 290 -13.59 -1.57 5.30
C ALA A 290 -13.69 -0.57 6.46
N ARG A 291 -14.72 -0.71 7.28
CA ARG A 291 -14.97 0.19 8.41
C ARG A 291 -15.18 -0.63 9.68
N THR A 292 -14.40 -0.34 10.72
CA THR A 292 -14.64 -0.88 12.06
C THR A 292 -15.92 -0.28 12.65
N PRO A 293 -16.59 -0.94 13.61
CA PRO A 293 -17.70 -0.32 14.31
C PRO A 293 -17.27 0.99 15.00
N ASN A 294 -18.20 1.94 15.11
CA ASN A 294 -18.01 3.19 15.83
C ASN A 294 -17.98 2.94 17.36
N ILE A 295 -17.93 4.02 18.15
CA ILE A 295 -17.92 3.98 19.63
C ILE A 295 -19.15 3.26 20.20
N GLU A 296 -20.29 3.31 19.51
CA GLU A 296 -21.54 2.65 19.90
C GLU A 296 -21.61 1.18 19.45
N GLY A 297 -20.56 0.66 18.82
CA GLY A 297 -20.53 -0.71 18.30
C GLY A 297 -21.28 -0.90 16.98
N SER A 298 -21.76 0.17 16.35
CA SER A 298 -22.59 0.13 15.14
C SER A 298 -21.80 0.52 13.88
N GLY A 299 -22.37 0.22 12.71
CA GLY A 299 -21.82 0.67 11.42
C GLY A 299 -20.57 -0.06 10.91
N GLN A 300 -20.26 -1.25 11.42
CA GLN A 300 -19.21 -2.10 10.85
C GLN A 300 -19.51 -2.41 9.38
N ILE A 301 -18.49 -2.31 8.52
CA ILE A 301 -18.53 -2.75 7.12
C ILE A 301 -17.33 -3.65 6.89
N ARG A 302 -17.59 -4.92 6.55
CA ARG A 302 -16.53 -5.92 6.38
C ARG A 302 -16.02 -5.98 4.95
N MET A 303 -14.78 -6.44 4.77
CA MET A 303 -14.19 -6.71 3.45
C MET A 303 -15.09 -7.61 2.59
N SER A 304 -15.65 -8.68 3.17
CA SER A 304 -16.56 -9.60 2.46
C SER A 304 -17.86 -8.93 1.98
N GLU A 305 -18.38 -7.94 2.71
CA GLU A 305 -19.52 -7.14 2.25
C GLU A 305 -19.13 -6.24 1.09
N LEU A 306 -17.96 -5.60 1.16
CA LEU A 306 -17.45 -4.73 0.12
C LEU A 306 -17.14 -5.48 -1.18
N VAL A 307 -16.60 -6.70 -1.11
CA VAL A 307 -16.42 -7.55 -2.31
C VAL A 307 -17.77 -7.82 -2.98
N ARG A 308 -18.82 -8.12 -2.20
CA ARG A 308 -20.18 -8.30 -2.75
C ARG A 308 -20.76 -7.02 -3.34
N GLN A 309 -20.44 -5.85 -2.79
CA GLN A 309 -20.87 -4.58 -3.37
C GLN A 309 -20.08 -4.23 -4.64
N ALA A 310 -18.79 -4.55 -4.69
CA ALA A 310 -17.94 -4.32 -5.86
C ALA A 310 -18.53 -4.95 -7.13
N LEU A 311 -19.12 -6.15 -7.02
CA LEU A 311 -19.78 -6.85 -8.13
C LEU A 311 -20.92 -6.06 -8.78
N ARG A 312 -21.56 -5.14 -8.03
CA ARG A 312 -22.65 -4.28 -8.53
C ARG A 312 -22.15 -3.01 -9.20
N MET A 313 -20.84 -2.77 -9.19
CA MET A 313 -20.21 -1.55 -9.68
C MET A 313 -19.67 -1.69 -11.11
N ARG A 314 -20.10 -2.73 -11.84
CA ARG A 314 -19.60 -3.11 -13.17
C ARG A 314 -18.06 -3.12 -13.25
N PRO A 315 -17.37 -3.91 -12.41
CA PRO A 315 -15.92 -4.00 -12.46
C PRO A 315 -15.47 -4.88 -13.64
N ASP A 316 -14.42 -4.45 -14.34
CA ASP A 316 -13.66 -5.33 -15.23
C ASP A 316 -12.62 -6.13 -14.45
N ARG A 317 -12.12 -5.56 -13.33
CA ARG A 317 -11.23 -6.23 -12.37
C ARG A 317 -11.66 -5.95 -10.93
N ILE A 318 -11.77 -7.01 -10.13
CA ILE A 318 -11.92 -6.91 -8.68
C ILE A 318 -10.61 -7.27 -8.01
N VAL A 319 -10.17 -6.40 -7.10
CA VAL A 319 -8.90 -6.54 -6.40
C VAL A 319 -9.14 -6.53 -4.90
N VAL A 320 -8.61 -7.53 -4.19
CA VAL A 320 -8.59 -7.54 -2.72
C VAL A 320 -7.18 -7.19 -2.24
N GLY A 321 -7.02 -6.03 -1.61
CA GLY A 321 -5.72 -5.49 -1.19
C GLY A 321 -4.89 -6.47 -0.37
N GLU A 322 -5.45 -7.04 0.69
CA GLU A 322 -4.89 -8.18 1.39
C GLU A 322 -6.01 -9.04 1.98
N ALA A 323 -6.01 -10.33 1.66
CA ALA A 323 -6.97 -11.26 2.22
C ALA A 323 -6.43 -11.86 3.53
N ARG A 324 -7.21 -11.68 4.60
CA ARG A 324 -6.94 -12.00 6.00
C ARG A 324 -8.05 -12.81 6.65
N GLY A 325 -9.19 -13.04 6.00
CA GLY A 325 -10.30 -13.80 6.56
C GLY A 325 -11.37 -14.19 5.56
N ALA A 326 -12.63 -13.99 5.96
CA ALA A 326 -13.83 -14.51 5.30
C ALA A 326 -14.04 -13.99 3.87
N GLU A 327 -13.44 -12.85 3.51
CA GLU A 327 -13.48 -12.29 2.15
C GLU A 327 -12.83 -13.19 1.10
N ILE A 328 -12.01 -14.18 1.49
CA ILE A 328 -11.51 -15.19 0.54
C ILE A 328 -12.65 -15.93 -0.16
N ARG A 329 -13.74 -16.23 0.55
CA ARG A 329 -14.91 -16.87 -0.04
C ARG A 329 -15.49 -16.01 -1.15
N GLU A 330 -15.76 -14.75 -0.84
CA GLU A 330 -16.36 -13.80 -1.78
C GLU A 330 -15.44 -13.51 -2.98
N LEU A 331 -14.12 -13.46 -2.75
CA LEU A 331 -13.13 -13.32 -3.81
C LEU A 331 -13.17 -14.55 -4.74
N LEU A 332 -13.16 -15.76 -4.20
CA LEU A 332 -13.20 -16.98 -5.01
C LEU A 332 -14.53 -17.11 -5.77
N ASP A 333 -15.66 -16.76 -5.16
CA ASP A 333 -16.97 -16.74 -5.82
C ASP A 333 -17.00 -15.71 -6.97
N CYS A 334 -16.47 -14.51 -6.74
CA CYS A 334 -16.31 -13.47 -7.76
C CYS A 334 -15.49 -13.95 -8.97
N LEU A 335 -14.33 -14.53 -8.71
CA LEU A 335 -13.41 -14.98 -9.77
C LEU A 335 -13.99 -16.16 -10.58
N ASN A 336 -14.85 -16.97 -9.98
CA ASN A 336 -15.54 -18.07 -10.66
C ASN A 336 -16.80 -17.63 -11.43
N THR A 337 -17.26 -16.38 -11.26
CA THR A 337 -18.49 -15.84 -11.89
C THR A 337 -18.21 -14.89 -13.06
N GLY A 338 -17.02 -14.99 -13.68
CA GLY A 338 -16.69 -14.26 -14.92
C GLY A 338 -15.93 -12.96 -14.74
N HIS A 339 -15.41 -12.67 -13.54
CA HIS A 339 -14.53 -11.51 -13.30
C HIS A 339 -13.07 -11.91 -13.54
N GLU A 340 -12.71 -12.02 -14.82
CA GLU A 340 -11.34 -12.31 -15.25
C GLU A 340 -10.35 -11.22 -14.82
N GLY A 341 -9.08 -11.59 -14.68
CA GLY A 341 -8.02 -10.65 -14.30
C GLY A 341 -8.10 -10.10 -12.88
N GLY A 342 -9.03 -10.61 -12.04
CA GLY A 342 -9.11 -10.25 -10.64
C GLY A 342 -7.87 -10.70 -9.85
N ALA A 343 -7.54 -9.97 -8.80
CA ALA A 343 -6.28 -10.16 -8.09
C ALA A 343 -6.41 -9.95 -6.58
N GLY A 344 -5.38 -10.36 -5.85
CA GLY A 344 -5.26 -9.94 -4.45
C GLY A 344 -3.91 -10.29 -3.84
N THR A 345 -3.69 -9.86 -2.61
CA THR A 345 -2.50 -10.27 -1.86
C THR A 345 -2.83 -11.21 -0.71
N VAL A 346 -1.91 -12.15 -0.45
CA VAL A 346 -2.01 -13.11 0.66
C VAL A 346 -0.64 -13.25 1.31
N HIS A 347 -0.59 -13.21 2.64
CA HIS A 347 0.65 -13.53 3.35
C HIS A 347 0.94 -15.03 3.30
N ALA A 348 2.06 -15.42 2.71
CA ALA A 348 2.58 -16.78 2.69
C ALA A 348 4.12 -16.74 2.63
N ASN A 349 4.80 -17.66 3.31
CA ASN A 349 6.27 -17.68 3.31
C ASN A 349 6.85 -18.35 2.07
N SER A 350 6.05 -19.18 1.40
CA SER A 350 6.40 -19.83 0.14
C SER A 350 5.15 -20.01 -0.75
N PRO A 351 5.32 -20.14 -2.07
CA PRO A 351 4.20 -20.46 -2.97
C PRO A 351 3.50 -21.77 -2.62
N ALA A 352 4.24 -22.76 -2.11
CA ALA A 352 3.72 -24.07 -1.73
C ALA A 352 2.75 -24.02 -0.53
N GLU A 353 2.89 -23.02 0.34
CA GLU A 353 2.02 -22.81 1.51
C GLU A 353 0.69 -22.11 1.17
N VAL A 354 0.55 -21.54 -0.04
CA VAL A 354 -0.62 -20.75 -0.42
C VAL A 354 -1.93 -21.53 -0.26
N PRO A 355 -2.07 -22.79 -0.72
CA PRO A 355 -3.31 -23.55 -0.52
C PRO A 355 -3.66 -23.71 0.95
N ALA A 356 -2.71 -24.10 1.80
CA ALA A 356 -2.93 -24.28 3.24
C ALA A 356 -3.31 -22.96 3.93
N ARG A 357 -2.70 -21.84 3.51
CA ARG A 357 -3.07 -20.52 4.01
C ARG A 357 -4.51 -20.18 3.63
N LEU A 358 -4.90 -20.42 2.38
CA LEU A 358 -6.26 -20.18 1.90
C LEU A 358 -7.28 -21.09 2.59
N GLU A 359 -6.90 -22.31 2.98
CA GLU A 359 -7.76 -23.18 3.81
C GLU A 359 -8.05 -22.56 5.17
N ALA A 360 -7.02 -22.06 5.85
CA ALA A 360 -7.19 -21.37 7.12
C ALA A 360 -8.09 -20.14 6.96
N LEU A 361 -7.88 -19.32 5.93
CA LEU A 361 -8.71 -18.14 5.67
C LEU A 361 -10.15 -18.50 5.30
N GLY A 362 -10.34 -19.48 4.41
CA GLY A 362 -11.66 -19.95 4.00
C GLY A 362 -12.45 -20.58 5.14
N ALA A 363 -11.79 -21.22 6.11
CA ALA A 363 -12.44 -21.72 7.32
C ALA A 363 -13.10 -20.59 8.13
N HIS A 364 -12.48 -19.40 8.21
CA HIS A 364 -13.10 -18.22 8.84
C HIS A 364 -14.34 -17.73 8.08
N GLY A 365 -14.42 -17.99 6.76
CA GLY A 365 -15.60 -17.75 5.91
C GLY A 365 -16.61 -18.89 5.86
N GLY A 366 -16.44 -19.94 6.69
CA GLY A 366 -17.31 -21.11 6.72
C GLY A 366 -17.13 -22.08 5.54
N MET A 367 -16.02 -22.00 4.80
CA MET A 367 -15.73 -22.92 3.71
C MET A 367 -15.03 -24.18 4.23
N GLY A 368 -15.58 -25.35 3.91
CA GLY A 368 -14.88 -26.61 4.11
C GLY A 368 -13.71 -26.77 3.12
N ARG A 369 -12.64 -27.44 3.54
CA ARG A 369 -11.41 -27.70 2.75
C ARG A 369 -11.71 -28.14 1.31
N ARG A 370 -12.60 -29.12 1.13
CA ARG A 370 -12.96 -29.65 -0.20
C ARG A 370 -13.59 -28.57 -1.11
N ALA A 371 -14.49 -27.76 -0.57
CA ALA A 371 -15.13 -26.68 -1.32
C ALA A 371 -14.10 -25.60 -1.69
N LEU A 372 -13.21 -25.25 -0.74
CA LEU A 372 -12.13 -24.31 -1.00
C LEU A 372 -11.21 -24.78 -2.12
N HIS A 373 -10.64 -25.99 -2.07
CA HIS A 373 -9.73 -26.43 -3.14
C HIS A 373 -10.43 -26.52 -4.50
N SER A 374 -11.71 -26.89 -4.52
CA SER A 374 -12.50 -26.90 -5.74
C SER A 374 -12.64 -25.50 -6.34
N GLN A 375 -12.99 -24.50 -5.53
CA GLN A 375 -13.11 -23.12 -5.98
C GLN A 375 -11.75 -22.50 -6.33
N LEU A 376 -10.74 -22.78 -5.52
CA LEU A 376 -9.38 -22.27 -5.69
C LEU A 376 -8.77 -22.75 -7.02
N ALA A 377 -8.92 -24.04 -7.35
CA ALA A 377 -8.44 -24.62 -8.61
C ALA A 377 -9.11 -24.05 -9.86
N ALA A 378 -10.34 -23.53 -9.72
CA ALA A 378 -11.08 -22.93 -10.82
C ALA A 378 -10.83 -21.41 -10.96
N ALA A 379 -10.68 -20.72 -9.83
CA ALA A 379 -10.53 -19.27 -9.75
C ALA A 379 -9.11 -18.80 -10.03
N ILE A 380 -8.15 -19.14 -9.14
CA ILE A 380 -6.80 -18.59 -9.19
C ILE A 380 -5.94 -19.40 -10.13
N ARG A 381 -5.20 -18.71 -10.99
CA ARG A 381 -4.37 -19.35 -12.03
C ARG A 381 -2.88 -19.12 -11.81
N VAL A 382 -2.51 -17.93 -11.35
CA VAL A 382 -1.10 -17.52 -11.17
C VAL A 382 -0.83 -17.08 -9.74
N VAL A 383 0.35 -17.41 -9.22
CA VAL A 383 0.86 -16.95 -7.94
C VAL A 383 2.19 -16.25 -8.18
N LEU A 384 2.26 -14.97 -7.87
CA LEU A 384 3.49 -14.17 -7.87
C LEU A 384 4.02 -14.12 -6.45
N HIS A 385 5.30 -14.44 -6.23
CA HIS A 385 5.86 -14.52 -4.89
C HIS A 385 6.99 -13.52 -4.68
N MET A 386 6.81 -12.62 -3.72
CA MET A 386 7.74 -11.56 -3.35
C MET A 386 8.55 -11.95 -2.11
N ARG A 387 9.87 -11.71 -2.16
CA ARG A 387 10.77 -11.85 -1.02
C ARG A 387 11.52 -10.54 -0.76
N ARG A 388 11.95 -10.36 0.49
CA ARG A 388 12.93 -9.33 0.86
C ARG A 388 14.15 -10.04 1.42
N THR A 389 15.31 -9.80 0.83
CA THR A 389 16.60 -10.31 1.34
C THR A 389 17.57 -9.17 1.53
N ALA A 390 18.56 -9.33 2.42
CA ALA A 390 19.60 -8.32 2.63
C ALA A 390 20.39 -8.01 1.35
N ARG A 391 20.59 -9.03 0.49
CA ARG A 391 21.39 -8.91 -0.73
C ARG A 391 20.66 -8.27 -1.91
N ARG A 392 19.39 -8.61 -2.15
CA ARG A 392 18.62 -8.16 -3.32
C ARG A 392 17.54 -7.13 -2.99
N GLY A 393 17.32 -6.81 -1.72
CA GLY A 393 16.16 -6.04 -1.30
C GLY A 393 14.86 -6.77 -1.64
N ARG A 394 13.82 -6.00 -1.98
CA ARG A 394 12.49 -6.51 -2.38
C ARG A 394 12.54 -6.95 -3.85
N HIS A 395 12.22 -8.21 -4.12
CA HIS A 395 12.26 -8.75 -5.48
C HIS A 395 11.21 -9.86 -5.68
N LEU A 396 10.82 -10.09 -6.94
CA LEU A 396 10.04 -11.25 -7.33
C LEU A 396 10.93 -12.49 -7.26
N ALA A 397 10.59 -13.40 -6.36
CA ALA A 397 11.33 -14.64 -6.15
C ALA A 397 10.84 -15.79 -7.04
N GLY A 398 9.56 -15.76 -7.44
CA GLY A 398 9.03 -16.79 -8.33
C GLY A 398 7.61 -16.53 -8.82
N VAL A 399 7.28 -17.25 -9.87
CA VAL A 399 5.95 -17.35 -10.50
C VAL A 399 5.53 -18.81 -10.44
N GLY A 400 4.38 -19.07 -9.82
CA GLY A 400 3.76 -20.38 -9.75
C GLY A 400 2.45 -20.41 -10.54
N VAL A 401 2.10 -21.58 -11.07
CA VAL A 401 0.78 -21.85 -11.63
C VAL A 401 0.00 -22.73 -10.67
N LEU A 402 -1.24 -22.35 -10.41
CA LEU A 402 -2.13 -23.16 -9.60
C LEU A 402 -2.73 -24.28 -10.48
N HIS A 403 -2.68 -25.50 -9.97
CA HIS A 403 -3.21 -26.67 -10.67
C HIS A 403 -3.89 -27.61 -9.67
N ARG A 404 -4.73 -28.48 -10.20
CA ARG A 404 -5.41 -29.50 -9.41
C ARG A 404 -4.55 -30.78 -9.37
N ALA A 405 -4.28 -31.26 -8.16
CA ALA A 405 -3.64 -32.54 -7.89
C ALA A 405 -4.63 -33.41 -7.09
N GLY A 406 -5.42 -34.24 -7.81
CA GLY A 406 -6.53 -34.99 -7.20
C GLY A 406 -7.64 -34.06 -6.72
N SER A 407 -7.97 -34.11 -5.43
CA SER A 407 -8.97 -33.22 -4.80
C SER A 407 -8.40 -31.89 -4.31
N GLU A 408 -7.07 -31.73 -4.31
CA GLU A 408 -6.38 -30.59 -3.75
C GLU A 408 -5.87 -29.63 -4.83
N ALA A 409 -5.84 -28.35 -4.51
CA ALA A 409 -5.15 -27.34 -5.30
C ALA A 409 -3.69 -27.24 -4.83
N ARG A 410 -2.75 -27.20 -5.78
CA ARG A 410 -1.31 -27.05 -5.51
C ARG A 410 -0.70 -25.99 -6.42
N VAL A 411 0.30 -25.30 -5.90
CA VAL A 411 1.09 -24.35 -6.69
C VAL A 411 2.29 -25.09 -7.27
N ARG A 412 2.41 -25.09 -8.60
CA ARG A 412 3.55 -25.66 -9.33
C ARG A 412 4.48 -24.52 -9.76
N PRO A 413 5.78 -24.55 -9.43
CA PRO A 413 6.69 -23.49 -9.82
C PRO A 413 6.82 -23.46 -11.35
N ALA A 414 6.54 -22.30 -11.95
CA ALA A 414 6.71 -22.05 -13.37
C ALA A 414 8.03 -21.34 -13.65
N TRP A 415 8.43 -20.40 -12.79
CA TRP A 415 9.71 -19.72 -12.85
C TRP A 415 10.16 -19.33 -11.43
N GLU A 416 11.47 -19.40 -11.14
CA GLU A 416 12.05 -18.89 -9.90
C GLU A 416 13.36 -18.15 -10.20
N VAL A 417 13.66 -17.13 -9.41
CA VAL A 417 14.85 -16.28 -9.62
C VAL A 417 16.18 -17.03 -9.46
N GLU A 418 16.17 -18.14 -8.70
CA GLU A 418 17.38 -18.93 -8.42
C GLU A 418 17.55 -20.11 -9.39
N SER A 419 16.45 -20.71 -9.85
CA SER A 419 16.44 -21.96 -10.64
C SER A 419 16.00 -21.76 -12.10
N GLY A 420 15.48 -20.58 -12.45
CA GLY A 420 14.95 -20.27 -13.77
C GLY A 420 13.60 -20.93 -14.01
N TRP A 421 13.36 -21.38 -15.25
CA TRP A 421 12.09 -22.00 -15.63
C TRP A 421 11.91 -23.38 -15.01
N GLY A 422 10.75 -23.56 -14.36
CA GLY A 422 10.35 -24.78 -13.69
C GLY A 422 9.31 -25.60 -14.46
N PRO A 423 8.80 -26.69 -13.84
CA PRO A 423 7.89 -27.63 -14.47
C PRO A 423 6.49 -27.05 -14.79
N GLY A 424 6.14 -25.89 -14.21
CA GLY A 424 4.92 -25.14 -14.53
C GLY A 424 5.04 -24.23 -15.77
N ARG A 425 6.22 -24.10 -16.39
CA ARG A 425 6.47 -23.19 -17.52
C ARG A 425 5.45 -23.34 -18.64
N ARG A 426 5.29 -24.57 -19.15
CA ARG A 426 4.41 -24.84 -20.30
C ARG A 426 2.98 -24.41 -20.00
N GLN A 427 2.45 -24.79 -18.84
CA GLN A 427 1.10 -24.42 -18.41
C GLN A 427 0.93 -22.90 -18.30
N LEU A 428 1.96 -22.18 -17.82
CA LEU A 428 1.93 -20.72 -17.79
C LEU A 428 1.89 -20.14 -19.21
N LEU A 429 2.82 -20.53 -20.08
CA LEU A 429 2.92 -19.97 -21.43
C LEU A 429 1.68 -20.28 -22.28
N ASP A 430 1.15 -21.51 -22.22
CA ASP A 430 -0.08 -21.90 -22.93
C ASP A 430 -1.27 -21.03 -22.47
N MET A 431 -1.34 -20.73 -21.15
CA MET A 431 -2.38 -19.87 -20.58
C MET A 431 -2.25 -18.42 -21.06
N LEU A 432 -1.03 -17.90 -21.15
CA LEU A 432 -0.78 -16.54 -21.62
C LEU A 432 -1.08 -16.39 -23.11
N ALA A 433 -0.70 -17.38 -23.93
CA ALA A 433 -1.01 -17.41 -25.35
C ALA A 433 -2.53 -17.43 -25.60
N ALA A 434 -3.25 -18.32 -24.91
CA ALA A 434 -4.71 -18.39 -25.00
C ALA A 434 -5.42 -17.10 -24.53
N GLY A 435 -4.80 -16.35 -23.62
CA GLY A 435 -5.30 -15.04 -23.18
C GLY A 435 -5.06 -13.93 -24.20
N ALA A 436 -3.92 -13.95 -24.89
CA ALA A 436 -3.61 -12.98 -25.94
C ALA A 436 -4.61 -13.08 -27.10
N GLU A 437 -4.92 -14.30 -27.55
CA GLU A 437 -5.89 -14.54 -28.64
C GLU A 437 -7.30 -13.99 -28.33
N ARG A 438 -7.71 -13.97 -27.04
CA ARG A 438 -9.00 -13.41 -26.61
C ARG A 438 -9.05 -11.89 -26.63
N THR A 439 -7.91 -11.21 -26.56
CA THR A 439 -7.82 -9.74 -26.53
C THR A 439 -7.72 -9.15 -27.94
N GLU A 440 -7.34 -9.96 -28.93
CA GLU A 440 -7.25 -9.56 -30.35
C GLU A 440 -8.57 -9.73 -31.14
N CYS A 441 -9.54 -10.48 -30.60
CA CYS A 441 -10.90 -10.62 -31.12
C CYS A 441 -11.85 -9.64 -30.43
#